data_AF-A0A2J7QL61-F1
#
_entry.id   AF-A0A2J7QL61-F1
#
_cell.length_a   1.000
_cell.length_b   1.000
_cell.length_c   1.000
_cell.angle_alpha   90.00
_cell.angle_beta   90.00
_cell.angle_gamma   90.00
#
_symmetry.space_group_name_H-M   'P 1'
#
loop_
_entity.id
_entity.type
_entity.pdbx_description
1 polymer ?
#
loop_
_entity_poly.entity_id
_entity_poly.type
_entity_poly.pdbx_seq_one_letter_code
_entity_poly.pdbx_strand_id
1 'polypeptide(L)'
;MGTIFRGLTPRVPCNAVEEGVPTSLSVILVGTAAVVCYINSLDGGFVFDDSEAIINNEDLKPETPISNLLYNDFWGTRLTHNASHKSYRPLTVLSFRWNYWLAGGLHPRGFHLMNVALHAIVSMLSLAIFNLLLGGASHRSALLASVLFAVHPIHAEAVAGVVGRADLLCTLFYFLGFIAYCNSLHFDWGIYQAAMLLLSMVFCATAMFCKEQGITVIGLCSVYDVIVNGKQHPIRILRLLQQCFILRKISWPPGHSEQCPMITPSNCDTPVVQNRSWVETNKQKHGC
;
A
#
# COMPACT_ATOMS: atom_id res chain seq x y z
N MET A 1 -1.20 28.89 9.96
CA MET A 1 -1.42 27.50 10.45
C MET A 1 -0.45 26.45 9.87
N GLY A 2 0.61 26.83 9.12
CA GLY A 2 1.51 25.85 8.45
C GLY A 2 2.88 25.62 9.11
N THR A 3 3.15 26.20 10.28
CA THR A 3 4.51 26.26 10.85
C THR A 3 4.74 25.32 12.03
N ILE A 4 3.68 24.78 12.65
CA ILE A 4 3.79 24.03 13.92
C ILE A 4 4.16 22.54 13.70
N PHE A 5 3.90 21.97 12.52
CA PHE A 5 4.26 20.58 12.21
C PHE A 5 5.63 20.40 11.54
N ARG A 6 6.35 21.50 11.24
CA ARG A 6 7.64 21.46 10.52
C ARG A 6 8.79 20.76 11.28
N GLY A 7 8.66 20.55 12.60
CA GLY A 7 9.74 20.07 13.46
C GLY A 7 9.65 18.61 13.93
N LEU A 8 8.60 17.85 13.57
CA LEU A 8 8.30 16.56 14.20
C LEU A 8 8.66 15.33 13.37
N THR A 9 9.03 15.47 12.10
CA THR A 9 9.48 14.36 11.25
C THR A 9 10.96 14.57 10.90
N PRO A 10 11.91 13.81 11.48
CA PRO A 10 13.28 13.82 10.97
C PRO A 10 13.23 13.45 9.49
N ARG A 11 13.65 14.37 8.62
CA ARG A 11 13.74 14.13 7.19
C ARG A 11 14.70 12.98 6.94
N VAL A 12 14.30 12.04 6.09
CA VAL A 12 15.24 11.08 5.52
C VAL A 12 16.25 11.90 4.71
N PRO A 13 17.56 11.85 5.01
CA PRO A 13 18.54 12.58 4.23
C PRO A 13 18.44 12.13 2.75
N CYS A 14 18.54 13.07 1.80
CA CYS A 14 18.55 12.78 0.35
C CYS A 14 19.48 11.60 -0.02
N ASN A 15 20.56 11.44 0.74
CA ASN A 15 21.58 10.43 0.55
C ASN A 15 21.06 8.99 0.74
N ALA A 16 19.94 8.75 1.45
CA ALA A 16 19.43 7.39 1.65
C ALA A 16 18.88 6.74 0.37
N VAL A 17 18.44 7.55 -0.60
CA VAL A 17 17.99 7.06 -1.91
C VAL A 17 19.18 6.88 -2.86
N GLU A 18 20.17 7.79 -2.81
CA GLU A 18 21.40 7.67 -3.62
C GLU A 18 22.30 6.51 -3.17
N GLU A 19 22.41 6.24 -1.86
CA GLU A 19 23.14 5.08 -1.32
C GLU A 19 22.39 3.75 -1.49
N GLY A 20 21.11 3.80 -1.88
CA GLY A 20 20.24 2.63 -2.08
C GLY A 20 20.01 2.22 -3.53
N VAL A 21 20.58 2.94 -4.51
CA VAL A 21 20.39 2.63 -5.94
C VAL A 21 21.02 1.26 -6.23
N PRO A 22 20.22 0.25 -6.64
CA PRO A 22 20.75 -1.06 -6.95
C PRO A 22 21.80 -0.95 -8.07
N THR A 23 22.96 -1.58 -7.89
CA THR A 23 23.88 -1.73 -9.03
C THR A 23 23.19 -2.52 -10.14
N SER A 24 23.37 -2.11 -11.40
CA SER A 24 22.72 -2.77 -12.54
C SER A 24 22.98 -4.28 -12.56
N LEU A 25 24.17 -4.71 -12.12
CA LEU A 25 24.52 -6.12 -11.97
C LEU A 25 23.65 -6.85 -10.92
N SER A 26 23.38 -6.22 -9.77
CA SER A 26 22.54 -6.81 -8.73
C SER A 26 21.11 -7.02 -9.21
N VAL A 27 20.58 -6.06 -9.95
CA VAL A 27 19.24 -6.14 -10.56
C VAL A 27 19.17 -7.27 -11.57
N ILE A 28 20.15 -7.34 -12.48
CA ILE A 28 20.24 -8.41 -13.49
C ILE A 28 20.35 -9.78 -12.81
N LEU A 29 21.17 -9.90 -11.76
CA LEU A 29 21.33 -11.15 -11.01
C LEU A 29 20.00 -11.63 -10.42
N VAL A 30 19.26 -10.75 -9.74
CA VAL A 30 17.96 -11.09 -9.13
C VAL A 30 16.93 -11.48 -10.21
N GLY A 31 16.84 -10.70 -11.29
CA GLY A 31 15.94 -11.01 -12.41
C GLY A 31 16.29 -12.35 -13.08
N THR A 32 17.57 -12.62 -13.28
CA THR A 32 18.04 -13.90 -13.86
C THR A 32 17.72 -15.07 -12.94
N ALA A 33 17.94 -14.93 -11.63
CA ALA A 33 17.60 -15.97 -10.66
C ALA A 33 16.09 -16.29 -10.67
N ALA A 34 15.23 -15.27 -10.71
CA ALA A 34 13.79 -15.44 -10.82
C ALA A 34 13.39 -16.20 -12.10
N VAL A 35 13.98 -15.85 -13.25
CA VAL A 35 13.69 -16.53 -14.53
C VAL A 35 14.15 -17.98 -14.49
N VAL A 36 15.40 -18.25 -14.10
CA VAL A 36 15.97 -19.61 -14.10
C VAL A 36 15.18 -20.57 -13.23
N CYS A 37 14.68 -20.12 -12.07
CA CYS A 37 13.89 -20.96 -11.16
C CYS A 37 12.50 -21.34 -11.70
N TYR A 38 11.92 -20.54 -12.59
CA TYR A 38 10.55 -20.71 -13.05
C TYR A 38 10.41 -20.91 -14.57
N ILE A 39 11.50 -20.88 -15.34
CA ILE A 39 11.46 -21.07 -16.79
C ILE A 39 10.87 -22.44 -17.20
N ASN A 40 11.00 -23.44 -16.33
CA ASN A 40 10.42 -24.76 -16.54
C ASN A 40 8.87 -24.76 -16.50
N SER A 41 8.23 -23.72 -15.95
CA SER A 41 6.76 -23.61 -15.96
C SER A 41 6.20 -23.27 -17.34
N LEU A 42 7.03 -22.80 -18.27
CA LEU A 42 6.59 -22.41 -19.62
C LEU A 42 5.96 -23.56 -20.41
N ASP A 43 6.42 -24.79 -20.18
CA ASP A 43 5.90 -25.98 -20.84
C ASP A 43 4.67 -26.57 -20.11
N GLY A 44 4.16 -25.89 -19.08
CA GLY A 44 2.95 -26.24 -18.35
C GLY A 44 1.67 -25.96 -19.13
N GLY A 45 0.63 -26.75 -18.85
CA GLY A 45 -0.73 -26.50 -19.34
C GLY A 45 -1.51 -25.52 -18.45
N PHE A 46 -2.78 -25.32 -18.76
CA PHE A 46 -3.75 -24.72 -17.84
C PHE A 46 -4.21 -25.80 -16.85
N VAL A 47 -4.04 -25.56 -15.55
CA VAL A 47 -4.36 -26.54 -14.51
C VAL A 47 -5.17 -25.91 -13.38
N PHE A 48 -5.97 -26.72 -12.68
CA PHE A 48 -6.80 -26.28 -11.55
C PHE A 48 -7.65 -25.05 -11.89
N ASP A 49 -7.49 -23.97 -11.13
CA ASP A 49 -8.22 -22.72 -11.24
C ASP A 49 -8.04 -22.02 -12.60
N ASP A 50 -6.99 -22.33 -13.36
CA ASP A 50 -6.81 -21.79 -14.72
C ASP A 50 -7.97 -22.21 -15.65
N SER A 51 -8.58 -23.38 -15.40
CA SER A 51 -9.71 -23.86 -16.20
C SER A 51 -10.90 -22.90 -16.09
N GLU A 52 -11.22 -22.45 -14.88
CA GLU A 52 -12.33 -21.52 -14.65
C GLU A 52 -11.94 -20.09 -14.99
N ALA A 53 -10.76 -19.63 -14.56
CA ALA A 53 -10.35 -18.23 -14.73
C ALA A 53 -9.99 -17.86 -16.18
N ILE A 54 -9.63 -18.85 -17.02
CA ILE A 54 -9.09 -18.62 -18.37
C ILE A 54 -9.88 -19.36 -19.43
N ILE A 55 -10.03 -20.68 -19.32
CA ILE A 55 -10.65 -21.48 -20.40
C ILE A 55 -12.15 -21.20 -20.47
N ASN A 56 -12.84 -21.25 -19.33
CA ASN A 56 -14.29 -21.12 -19.23
C ASN A 56 -14.76 -19.67 -19.05
N ASN A 57 -13.83 -18.73 -18.93
CA ASN A 57 -14.14 -17.32 -18.71
C ASN A 57 -14.40 -16.59 -20.02
N GLU A 58 -15.69 -16.31 -20.29
CA GLU A 58 -16.15 -15.60 -21.48
C GLU A 58 -15.60 -14.17 -21.61
N ASP A 59 -15.15 -13.54 -20.52
CA ASP A 59 -14.65 -12.16 -20.57
C ASP A 59 -13.29 -12.03 -21.28
N LEU A 60 -12.57 -13.14 -21.47
CA LEU A 60 -11.33 -13.17 -22.25
C LEU A 60 -11.57 -13.14 -23.77
N LYS A 61 -12.79 -13.47 -24.22
CA LYS A 61 -13.09 -13.58 -25.64
C LYS A 61 -13.23 -12.20 -26.28
N PRO A 62 -12.69 -11.98 -27.50
CA PRO A 62 -12.79 -10.70 -28.19
C PRO A 62 -14.23 -10.23 -28.43
N GLU A 63 -15.16 -11.16 -28.62
CA GLU A 63 -16.57 -10.91 -28.92
C GLU A 63 -17.35 -10.36 -27.70
N THR A 64 -16.90 -10.68 -26.49
CA THR A 64 -17.54 -10.23 -25.25
C THR A 64 -17.24 -8.75 -24.99
N PRO A 65 -18.21 -7.89 -24.68
CA PRO A 65 -17.93 -6.47 -24.41
C PRO A 65 -16.94 -6.26 -23.25
N ILE A 66 -15.95 -5.38 -23.42
CA ILE A 66 -14.97 -5.06 -22.37
C ILE A 66 -15.65 -4.49 -21.11
N SER A 67 -16.81 -3.83 -21.27
CA SER A 67 -17.59 -3.31 -20.15
C SER A 67 -18.08 -4.40 -19.18
N ASN A 68 -18.14 -5.67 -19.59
CA ASN A 68 -18.49 -6.78 -18.70
C ASN A 68 -17.51 -6.92 -17.54
N LEU A 69 -16.24 -6.54 -17.73
CA LEU A 69 -15.23 -6.52 -16.67
C LEU A 69 -15.64 -5.65 -15.47
N LEU A 70 -16.53 -4.67 -15.66
CA LEU A 70 -17.04 -3.82 -14.58
C LEU A 70 -18.14 -4.49 -13.74
N TYR A 71 -18.76 -5.54 -14.26
CA TYR A 71 -19.94 -6.17 -13.67
C TYR A 71 -19.70 -7.63 -13.29
N ASN A 72 -18.66 -8.27 -13.81
CA ASN A 72 -18.31 -9.65 -13.56
C ASN A 72 -17.20 -9.76 -12.51
N ASP A 73 -17.18 -10.88 -11.80
CA ASP A 73 -16.07 -11.28 -10.95
C ASP A 73 -14.91 -11.84 -11.79
N PHE A 74 -13.82 -12.15 -11.09
CA PHE A 74 -12.60 -12.72 -11.65
C PHE A 74 -12.81 -13.98 -12.49
N TRP A 75 -13.89 -14.72 -12.26
CA TRP A 75 -14.21 -16.00 -12.91
C TRP A 75 -15.20 -15.83 -14.07
N GLY A 76 -15.59 -14.59 -14.41
CA GLY A 76 -16.53 -14.30 -15.49
C GLY A 76 -18.00 -14.36 -15.09
N THR A 77 -18.31 -14.50 -13.80
CA THR A 77 -19.70 -14.52 -13.30
C THR A 77 -20.13 -13.13 -12.85
N ARG A 78 -21.35 -12.69 -13.22
CA ARG A 78 -21.88 -11.39 -12.80
C ARG A 78 -21.87 -11.24 -11.27
N LEU A 79 -21.33 -10.13 -10.76
CA LEU A 79 -21.19 -9.82 -9.33
C LEU A 79 -22.52 -9.81 -8.57
N THR A 80 -23.66 -9.60 -9.23
CA THR A 80 -24.98 -9.66 -8.58
C THR A 80 -25.51 -11.08 -8.44
N HIS A 81 -24.95 -12.04 -9.16
CA HIS A 81 -25.39 -13.42 -9.14
C HIS A 81 -24.98 -14.13 -7.84
N ASN A 82 -25.82 -15.03 -7.33
CA ASN A 82 -25.58 -15.72 -6.05
C ASN A 82 -24.40 -16.70 -6.10
N ALA A 83 -24.13 -17.27 -7.27
CA ALA A 83 -22.97 -18.18 -7.46
C ALA A 83 -21.64 -17.43 -7.67
N SER A 84 -21.66 -16.09 -7.74
CA SER A 84 -20.42 -15.32 -7.88
C SER A 84 -19.59 -15.39 -6.60
N HIS A 85 -18.28 -15.56 -6.76
CA HIS A 85 -17.31 -15.52 -5.66
C HIS A 85 -17.06 -14.09 -5.14
N LYS A 86 -17.63 -13.07 -5.80
CA LYS A 86 -17.49 -11.64 -5.48
C LYS A 86 -16.04 -11.13 -5.52
N SER A 87 -15.11 -11.93 -6.04
CA SER A 87 -13.72 -11.55 -6.24
C SER A 87 -13.60 -10.62 -7.43
N TYR A 88 -13.62 -9.31 -7.20
CA TYR A 88 -13.56 -8.31 -8.26
C TYR A 88 -12.12 -7.95 -8.62
N ARG A 89 -11.65 -8.40 -9.79
CA ARG A 89 -10.25 -8.24 -10.26
C ARG A 89 -10.16 -7.88 -11.75
N PRO A 90 -10.79 -6.78 -12.17
CA PRO A 90 -11.00 -6.46 -13.59
C PRO A 90 -9.68 -6.28 -14.36
N LEU A 91 -8.63 -5.75 -13.74
CA LEU A 91 -7.35 -5.53 -14.42
C LEU A 91 -6.59 -6.83 -14.66
N THR A 92 -6.74 -7.81 -13.78
CA THR A 92 -6.15 -9.14 -13.98
C THR A 92 -6.84 -9.85 -15.14
N VAL A 93 -8.17 -9.85 -15.18
CA VAL A 93 -8.93 -10.44 -16.30
C VAL A 93 -8.62 -9.70 -17.62
N LEU A 94 -8.51 -8.36 -17.58
CA LEU A 94 -8.08 -7.57 -18.74
C LEU A 94 -6.70 -8.01 -19.24
N SER A 95 -5.76 -8.29 -18.34
CA SER A 95 -4.42 -8.77 -18.71
C SER A 95 -4.47 -10.16 -19.37
N PHE A 96 -5.37 -11.05 -18.94
CA PHE A 96 -5.59 -12.34 -19.59
C PHE A 96 -6.20 -12.16 -20.98
N ARG A 97 -7.19 -11.29 -21.10
CA ARG A 97 -7.82 -10.95 -22.39
C ARG A 97 -6.82 -10.38 -23.39
N TRP A 98 -5.95 -9.47 -22.96
CA TRP A 98 -4.87 -8.96 -23.82
C TRP A 98 -3.89 -10.05 -24.22
N ASN A 99 -3.54 -10.95 -23.30
CA ASN A 99 -2.68 -12.07 -23.60
C ASN A 99 -3.31 -13.04 -24.61
N TYR A 100 -4.61 -13.34 -24.47
CA TYR A 100 -5.39 -14.15 -25.40
C TYR A 100 -5.38 -13.52 -26.80
N TRP A 101 -5.66 -12.22 -26.88
CA TRP A 101 -5.69 -11.49 -28.14
C TRP A 101 -4.32 -11.47 -28.83
N LEU A 102 -3.24 -11.17 -28.10
CA LEU A 102 -1.87 -11.16 -28.63
C LEU A 102 -1.41 -12.53 -29.13
N ALA A 103 -1.79 -13.60 -28.42
CA ALA A 103 -1.44 -14.97 -28.80
C ALA A 103 -2.37 -15.55 -29.88
N GLY A 104 -3.45 -14.86 -30.25
CA GLY A 104 -4.45 -15.38 -31.18
C GLY A 104 -5.26 -16.56 -30.61
N GLY A 105 -5.41 -16.66 -29.29
CA GLY A 105 -6.17 -17.73 -28.62
C GLY A 105 -5.55 -18.25 -27.33
N LEU A 106 -6.01 -19.41 -26.89
CA LEU A 106 -5.57 -20.11 -25.66
C LEU A 106 -4.25 -20.85 -25.88
N HIS A 107 -3.13 -20.14 -25.73
CA HIS A 107 -1.78 -20.73 -25.80
C HIS A 107 -1.07 -20.64 -24.44
N PRO A 108 -1.05 -21.73 -23.62
CA PRO A 108 -0.56 -21.71 -22.24
C PRO A 108 0.84 -21.09 -22.08
N ARG A 109 1.76 -21.42 -23.01
CA ARG A 109 3.14 -20.94 -22.99
C ARG A 109 3.24 -19.42 -22.93
N GLY A 110 2.38 -18.70 -23.66
CA GLY A 110 2.36 -17.23 -23.65
C GLY A 110 1.87 -16.66 -22.33
N PHE A 111 0.96 -17.37 -21.67
CA PHE A 111 0.45 -16.96 -20.36
C PHE A 111 1.48 -17.19 -19.24
N HIS A 112 2.14 -18.35 -19.24
CA HIS A 112 3.22 -18.66 -18.31
C HIS A 112 4.40 -17.69 -18.51
N LEU A 113 4.75 -17.36 -19.75
CA LEU A 113 5.81 -16.40 -20.05
C LEU A 113 5.56 -15.04 -19.41
N MET A 114 4.32 -14.54 -19.49
CA MET A 114 3.96 -13.27 -18.85
C MET A 114 4.10 -13.34 -17.34
N ASN A 115 3.71 -14.45 -16.69
CA ASN A 115 3.86 -14.61 -15.24
C ASN A 115 5.34 -14.66 -14.83
N VAL A 116 6.18 -15.42 -15.54
CA VAL A 116 7.63 -15.46 -15.29
C VAL A 116 8.27 -14.07 -15.48
N ALA A 117 7.87 -13.34 -16.52
CA ALA A 117 8.35 -11.97 -16.76
C ALA A 117 7.92 -11.01 -15.64
N LEU A 118 6.65 -11.06 -15.21
CA LEU A 118 6.15 -10.25 -14.10
C LEU A 118 6.88 -10.60 -12.79
N HIS A 119 7.12 -11.87 -12.50
CA HIS A 119 7.89 -12.30 -11.32
C HIS A 119 9.32 -11.78 -11.35
N ALA A 120 9.98 -11.80 -12.51
CA ALA A 120 11.30 -11.21 -12.67
C ALA A 120 11.28 -9.69 -12.37
N ILE A 121 10.30 -8.96 -12.90
CA ILE A 121 10.15 -7.52 -12.65
C ILE A 121 9.90 -7.24 -11.16
N VAL A 122 8.97 -7.96 -10.54
CA VAL A 122 8.65 -7.80 -9.11
C VAL A 122 9.86 -8.15 -8.24
N SER A 123 10.59 -9.21 -8.58
CA SER A 123 11.81 -9.60 -7.89
C SER A 123 12.90 -8.52 -8.01
N MET A 124 13.08 -7.93 -9.20
CA MET A 124 14.00 -6.79 -9.39
C MET A 124 13.59 -5.58 -8.55
N LEU A 125 12.28 -5.26 -8.49
CA LEU A 125 11.77 -4.16 -7.66
C LEU A 125 11.94 -4.44 -6.16
N SER A 126 11.87 -5.70 -5.72
CA SER A 126 12.08 -6.08 -4.33
C SER A 126 13.42 -5.59 -3.78
N LEU A 127 14.45 -5.48 -4.64
CA LEU A 127 15.77 -4.97 -4.25
C LEU A 127 15.72 -3.50 -3.85
N ALA A 128 15.00 -2.69 -4.60
CA ALA A 128 14.76 -1.30 -4.24
C ALA A 128 13.98 -1.21 -2.91
N ILE A 129 12.96 -2.05 -2.73
CA ILE A 129 12.16 -2.09 -1.50
C ILE A 129 13.04 -2.47 -0.29
N PHE A 130 13.84 -3.53 -0.39
CA PHE A 130 14.69 -3.96 0.73
C PHE A 130 15.82 -2.97 1.02
N ASN A 131 16.38 -2.30 0.00
CA ASN A 131 17.33 -1.20 0.23
C ASN A 131 16.69 -0.04 1.00
N LEU A 132 15.46 0.34 0.64
CA LEU A 132 14.70 1.37 1.36
C LEU A 132 14.40 0.96 2.80
N LEU A 133 13.92 -0.26 3.03
CA LEU A 133 13.52 -0.73 4.36
C LEU A 133 14.71 -0.99 5.30
N LEU A 134 15.85 -1.42 4.77
CA LEU A 134 17.07 -1.69 5.55
C LEU A 134 17.95 -0.44 5.72
N GLY A 135 17.51 0.72 5.21
CA GLY A 135 18.17 2.01 5.43
C GLY A 135 19.57 2.11 4.83
N GLY A 136 19.83 1.46 3.69
CA GLY A 136 21.10 1.53 2.95
C GLY A 136 22.32 0.88 3.64
N ALA A 137 22.25 0.54 4.93
CA ALA A 137 23.40 0.11 5.73
C ALA A 137 24.04 -1.22 5.30
N SER A 138 23.35 -2.03 4.48
CA SER A 138 23.93 -3.23 3.85
C SER A 138 23.19 -3.59 2.57
N HIS A 139 23.65 -3.06 1.42
CA HIS A 139 23.21 -3.50 0.08
C HIS A 139 23.33 -5.02 -0.09
N ARG A 140 24.31 -5.65 0.58
CA ARG A 140 24.48 -7.11 0.59
C ARG A 140 23.29 -7.83 1.22
N SER A 141 22.75 -7.28 2.31
CA SER A 141 21.59 -7.87 2.99
C SER A 141 20.32 -7.71 2.15
N ALA A 142 20.13 -6.55 1.51
CA ALA A 142 19.02 -6.34 0.58
C ALA A 142 19.13 -7.27 -0.65
N LEU A 143 20.32 -7.41 -1.23
CA LEU A 143 20.58 -8.34 -2.33
C LEU A 143 20.26 -9.78 -1.92
N LEU A 144 20.73 -10.22 -0.75
CA LEU A 144 20.44 -11.55 -0.24
C LEU A 144 18.93 -11.75 -0.05
N ALA A 145 18.23 -10.78 0.55
CA ALA A 145 16.78 -10.82 0.73
C ALA A 145 16.04 -10.90 -0.62
N SER A 146 16.47 -10.13 -1.63
CA SER A 146 15.87 -10.16 -2.97
C SER A 146 16.13 -11.44 -3.73
N VAL A 147 17.34 -12.00 -3.63
CA VAL A 147 17.64 -13.32 -4.23
C VAL A 147 16.80 -14.38 -3.53
N LEU A 148 16.70 -14.36 -2.20
CA LEU A 148 15.83 -15.27 -1.45
C LEU A 148 14.37 -15.14 -1.89
N PHE A 149 13.84 -13.92 -2.02
CA PHE A 149 12.50 -13.66 -2.54
C PHE A 149 12.33 -14.23 -3.95
N ALA A 150 13.28 -13.98 -4.87
CA ALA A 150 13.20 -14.42 -6.26
C ALA A 150 13.11 -15.95 -6.39
N VAL A 151 13.85 -16.69 -5.57
CA VAL A 151 13.97 -18.17 -5.65
C VAL A 151 13.04 -18.91 -4.69
N HIS A 152 12.31 -18.20 -3.82
CA HIS A 152 11.55 -18.84 -2.75
C HIS A 152 10.41 -19.71 -3.32
N PRO A 153 10.31 -21.00 -2.92
CA PRO A 153 9.30 -21.92 -3.47
C PRO A 153 7.86 -21.56 -3.10
N ILE A 154 7.66 -20.70 -2.09
CA ILE A 154 6.32 -20.16 -1.74
C ILE A 154 5.66 -19.43 -2.92
N HIS A 155 6.44 -18.94 -3.88
CA HIS A 155 5.93 -18.26 -5.06
C HIS A 155 5.54 -19.21 -6.19
N ALA A 156 5.73 -20.54 -6.03
CA ALA A 156 5.44 -21.50 -7.10
C ALA A 156 4.01 -21.42 -7.61
N GLU A 157 3.01 -21.33 -6.72
CA GLU A 157 1.61 -21.18 -7.14
C GLU A 157 1.34 -19.84 -7.84
N ALA A 158 1.96 -18.75 -7.36
CA ALA A 158 1.80 -17.42 -7.94
C ALA A 158 2.44 -17.28 -9.33
N VAL A 159 3.56 -18.00 -9.58
CA VAL A 159 4.34 -17.88 -10.82
C VAL A 159 3.98 -18.98 -11.83
N ALA A 160 3.87 -20.23 -11.39
CA ALA A 160 3.61 -21.37 -12.27
C ALA A 160 2.11 -21.59 -12.53
N GLY A 161 1.21 -21.16 -11.64
CA GLY A 161 -0.22 -21.11 -11.94
C GLY A 161 -0.54 -19.84 -12.73
N VAL A 162 -1.25 -19.94 -13.86
CA VAL A 162 -1.55 -18.75 -14.67
C VAL A 162 -2.43 -17.77 -13.90
N VAL A 163 -3.42 -18.30 -13.17
CA VAL A 163 -4.32 -17.57 -12.27
C VAL A 163 -3.57 -16.71 -11.24
N GLY A 164 -2.36 -17.12 -10.85
CA GLY A 164 -1.45 -16.41 -9.95
C GLY A 164 -0.99 -15.04 -10.45
N ARG A 165 -1.28 -14.71 -11.72
CA ARG A 165 -1.06 -13.36 -12.28
C ARG A 165 -1.70 -12.24 -11.44
N ALA A 166 -2.81 -12.54 -10.76
CA ALA A 166 -3.43 -11.58 -9.84
C ALA A 166 -2.46 -11.11 -8.75
N ASP A 167 -1.69 -12.04 -8.16
CA ASP A 167 -0.68 -11.72 -7.15
C ASP A 167 0.48 -10.95 -7.76
N LEU A 168 0.99 -11.37 -8.90
CA LEU A 168 2.13 -10.73 -9.55
C LEU A 168 1.84 -9.27 -9.95
N LEU A 169 0.69 -9.00 -10.57
CA LEU A 169 0.27 -7.65 -10.92
C LEU A 169 0.00 -6.81 -9.66
N CYS A 170 -0.65 -7.40 -8.65
CA CYS A 170 -0.87 -6.74 -7.38
C CYS A 170 0.47 -6.34 -6.75
N THR A 171 1.45 -7.24 -6.63
CA THR A 171 2.76 -6.95 -6.05
C THR A 171 3.55 -5.92 -6.86
N LEU A 172 3.46 -5.95 -8.20
CA LEU A 172 4.09 -4.96 -9.06
C LEU A 172 3.61 -3.54 -8.72
N PHE A 173 2.30 -3.31 -8.77
CA PHE A 173 1.74 -1.99 -8.48
C PHE A 173 1.84 -1.64 -6.99
N TYR A 174 1.82 -2.63 -6.11
CA TYR A 174 2.08 -2.47 -4.68
C TYR A 174 3.48 -1.87 -4.45
N PHE A 175 4.53 -2.47 -5.03
CA PHE A 175 5.91 -1.98 -4.89
C PHE A 175 6.10 -0.61 -5.53
N LEU A 176 5.55 -0.38 -6.73
CA LEU A 176 5.60 0.93 -7.38
C LEU A 176 4.88 2.00 -6.55
N GLY A 177 3.73 1.69 -5.98
CA GLY A 177 2.96 2.57 -5.11
C GLY A 177 3.70 2.93 -3.82
N PHE A 178 4.38 1.95 -3.21
CA PHE A 178 5.22 2.18 -2.04
C PHE A 178 6.48 3.01 -2.37
N ILE A 179 7.16 2.73 -3.48
CA ILE A 179 8.32 3.52 -3.92
C ILE A 179 7.91 4.97 -4.22
N ALA A 180 6.80 5.19 -4.92
CA ALA A 180 6.27 6.52 -5.18
C ALA A 180 5.92 7.27 -3.88
N TYR A 181 5.37 6.55 -2.90
CA TYR A 181 5.12 7.09 -1.56
C TYR A 181 6.41 7.52 -0.88
N CYS A 182 7.42 6.63 -0.80
CA CYS A 182 8.72 6.97 -0.23
C CYS A 182 9.36 8.17 -0.92
N ASN A 183 9.31 8.23 -2.25
CA ASN A 183 9.81 9.36 -3.04
C ASN A 183 9.09 10.68 -2.70
N SER A 184 7.79 10.64 -2.40
CA SER A 184 7.04 11.83 -2.01
C SER A 184 7.57 12.48 -0.72
N LEU A 185 8.18 11.70 0.17
CA LEU A 185 8.72 12.18 1.45
C LEU A 185 10.02 12.98 1.29
N HIS A 186 10.71 12.85 0.16
CA HIS A 186 11.95 13.57 -0.12
C HIS A 186 11.72 14.98 -0.64
N PHE A 187 10.56 15.24 -1.23
CA PHE A 187 10.22 16.56 -1.76
C PHE A 187 9.61 17.44 -0.66
N ASP A 188 9.96 18.73 -0.68
CA ASP A 188 9.26 19.73 0.12
C ASP A 188 7.80 19.89 -0.32
N TRP A 189 6.98 20.40 0.60
CA TRP A 189 5.57 20.73 0.37
C TRP A 189 5.40 21.56 -0.90
N GLY A 190 4.87 20.92 -1.94
CA GLY A 190 4.77 21.49 -3.28
C GLY A 190 4.19 20.51 -4.29
N ILE A 191 4.17 20.94 -5.54
CA ILE A 191 3.53 20.18 -6.64
C ILE A 191 4.16 18.80 -6.86
N TYR A 192 5.47 18.65 -6.67
CA TYR A 192 6.17 17.38 -6.84
C TYR A 192 5.80 16.35 -5.77
N GLN A 193 5.71 16.76 -4.50
CA GLN A 193 5.20 15.89 -3.44
C GLN A 193 3.77 15.44 -3.73
N ALA A 194 2.89 16.38 -4.09
CA ALA A 194 1.49 16.07 -4.42
C ALA A 194 1.38 15.11 -5.62
N ALA A 195 2.20 15.31 -6.65
CA ALA A 195 2.24 14.43 -7.81
C ALA A 195 2.69 13.00 -7.45
N MET A 196 3.72 12.85 -6.59
CA MET A 196 4.19 11.53 -6.15
C MET A 196 3.18 10.82 -5.24
N LEU A 197 2.49 11.55 -4.37
CA LEU A 197 1.39 11.01 -3.57
C LEU A 197 0.22 10.57 -4.45
N LEU A 198 -0.17 11.37 -5.43
CA LEU A 198 -1.21 11.01 -6.40
C LEU A 198 -0.80 9.75 -7.18
N LEU A 199 0.46 9.68 -7.63
CA LEU A 199 0.99 8.51 -8.32
C LEU A 199 0.95 7.25 -7.43
N SER A 200 1.33 7.38 -6.16
CA SER A 200 1.20 6.29 -5.18
C SER A 200 -0.26 5.84 -5.02
N MET A 201 -1.21 6.77 -4.89
CA MET A 201 -2.64 6.46 -4.80
C MET A 201 -3.16 5.75 -6.05
N VAL A 202 -2.76 6.20 -7.24
CA VAL A 202 -3.10 5.54 -8.51
C VAL A 202 -2.57 4.12 -8.53
N PHE A 203 -1.31 3.90 -8.16
CA PHE A 203 -0.77 2.54 -8.08
C PHE A 203 -1.44 1.66 -7.03
N CYS A 204 -1.81 2.20 -5.87
CA CYS A 204 -2.56 1.46 -4.85
C CYS A 204 -3.96 1.05 -5.38
N ALA A 205 -4.65 1.95 -6.07
CA ALA A 205 -5.93 1.65 -6.69
C ALA A 205 -5.80 0.58 -7.77
N THR A 206 -4.79 0.70 -8.63
CA THR A 206 -4.47 -0.31 -9.65
C THR A 206 -4.17 -1.67 -9.02
N ALA A 207 -3.38 -1.72 -7.94
CA ALA A 207 -3.10 -2.95 -7.20
C ALA A 207 -4.38 -3.59 -6.65
N MET A 208 -5.28 -2.81 -6.05
CA MET A 208 -6.58 -3.28 -5.57
C MET A 208 -7.45 -3.89 -6.69
N PHE A 209 -7.46 -3.26 -7.88
CA PHE A 209 -8.20 -3.79 -9.03
C PHE A 209 -7.54 -5.02 -9.67
N CYS A 210 -6.28 -5.32 -9.34
CA CYS A 210 -5.64 -6.60 -9.67
C CYS A 210 -5.95 -7.67 -8.62
N LYS A 211 -5.89 -7.31 -7.33
CA LYS A 211 -6.22 -8.17 -6.19
C LYS A 211 -6.53 -7.33 -4.95
N GLU A 212 -7.53 -7.73 -4.20
CA GLU A 212 -8.04 -7.03 -3.01
C GLU A 212 -6.97 -6.75 -1.94
N GLN A 213 -5.92 -7.58 -1.87
CA GLN A 213 -4.79 -7.40 -0.97
C GLN A 213 -4.01 -6.09 -1.22
N GLY A 214 -4.17 -5.47 -2.40
CA GLY A 214 -3.54 -4.20 -2.75
C GLY A 214 -3.87 -3.05 -1.79
N ILE A 215 -5.00 -3.10 -1.06
CA ILE A 215 -5.36 -2.08 -0.07
C ILE A 215 -4.32 -1.99 1.07
N THR A 216 -3.60 -3.08 1.33
CA THR A 216 -2.65 -3.17 2.44
C THR A 216 -1.41 -2.29 2.26
N VAL A 217 -1.16 -1.75 1.06
CA VAL A 217 -0.11 -0.73 0.83
C VAL A 217 -0.28 0.45 1.77
N ILE A 218 -1.51 0.90 2.02
CA ILE A 218 -1.79 2.04 2.90
C ILE A 218 -1.31 1.73 4.32
N GLY A 219 -1.54 0.50 4.78
CA GLY A 219 -1.04 0.00 6.05
C GLY A 219 0.48 -0.01 6.10
N LEU A 220 1.14 -0.51 5.05
CA LEU A 220 2.60 -0.50 4.96
C LEU A 220 3.18 0.92 4.98
N CYS A 221 2.62 1.85 4.20
CA CYS A 221 3.05 3.25 4.20
C CYS A 221 2.90 3.88 5.59
N SER A 222 1.77 3.61 6.27
CA SER A 222 1.52 4.09 7.63
C SER A 222 2.53 3.54 8.64
N VAL A 223 2.84 2.25 8.56
CA VAL A 223 3.84 1.59 9.41
C VAL A 223 5.24 2.13 9.14
N TYR A 224 5.59 2.29 7.86
CA TYR A 224 6.87 2.88 7.43
C TYR A 224 7.04 4.29 8.00
N ASP A 225 6.01 5.12 7.90
CA ASP A 225 6.02 6.47 8.46
C ASP A 225 6.21 6.48 9.97
N VAL A 226 5.51 5.62 10.70
CA VAL A 226 5.61 5.61 12.16
C VAL A 226 6.98 5.10 12.64
N ILE A 227 7.46 4.00 12.05
CA ILE A 227 8.67 3.31 12.51
C ILE A 227 9.93 4.00 11.97
N VAL A 228 9.99 4.25 10.66
CA VAL A 228 11.19 4.73 9.98
C VAL A 228 11.28 6.25 10.08
N ASN A 229 10.23 6.98 9.67
CA ASN A 229 10.25 8.45 9.71
C ASN A 229 10.03 9.00 11.12
N GLY A 230 9.08 8.43 11.86
CA GLY A 230 8.77 8.85 13.23
C GLY A 230 9.82 8.43 14.26
N LYS A 231 10.75 7.52 13.89
CA LYS A 231 11.71 6.87 14.79
C LYS A 231 11.06 6.31 16.07
N GLN A 232 9.78 5.96 15.99
CA GLN A 232 9.04 5.38 17.12
C GLN A 232 9.33 3.89 17.16
N HIS A 233 10.12 3.45 18.14
CA HIS A 233 10.37 2.02 18.31
C HIS A 233 9.04 1.31 18.62
N PRO A 234 8.73 0.17 17.98
CA PRO A 234 7.46 -0.55 18.19
C PRO A 234 7.15 -0.87 19.66
N ILE A 235 8.18 -1.09 20.48
CA ILE A 235 8.07 -1.32 21.93
C ILE A 235 7.48 -0.10 22.66
N ARG A 236 7.79 1.12 22.21
CA ARG A 236 7.26 2.36 22.79
C ARG A 236 5.78 2.53 22.45
N ILE A 237 5.38 2.19 21.23
CA ILE A 237 3.97 2.21 20.80
C ILE A 237 3.16 1.16 21.58
N LEU A 238 3.68 -0.06 21.72
CA LEU A 238 3.04 -1.11 22.52
C LEU A 238 2.88 -0.70 23.99
N ARG A 239 3.90 -0.04 24.58
CA ARG A 239 3.78 0.50 25.94
C ARG A 239 2.73 1.62 26.05
N LEU A 240 2.63 2.50 25.05
CA LEU A 240 1.60 3.56 25.03
C LEU A 240 0.20 2.97 24.88
N LEU A 241 0.01 1.96 24.03
CA LEU A 241 -1.26 1.25 23.90
C LEU A 241 -1.64 0.51 25.18
N GLN A 242 -0.67 -0.13 25.85
CA GLN A 242 -0.86 -0.75 27.17
C GLN A 242 -1.23 0.29 28.23
N GLN A 243 -0.58 1.45 28.25
CA GLN A 243 -0.89 2.55 29.17
C GLN A 243 -2.31 3.11 28.91
N CYS A 244 -2.71 3.31 27.65
CA CYS A 244 -4.07 3.70 27.29
C CYS A 244 -5.11 2.65 27.70
N PHE A 245 -4.78 1.35 27.60
CA PHE A 245 -5.66 0.26 28.05
C PHE A 245 -5.80 0.22 29.58
N ILE A 246 -4.70 0.44 30.30
CA ILE A 246 -4.69 0.53 31.77
C ILE A 246 -5.48 1.76 32.24
N LEU A 247 -5.28 2.92 31.60
CA LEU A 247 -6.02 4.14 31.91
C LEU A 247 -7.52 3.99 31.62
N ARG A 248 -7.91 3.34 30.51
CA ARG A 248 -9.32 2.98 30.25
C ARG A 248 -9.93 2.07 31.33
N LYS A 249 -9.12 1.18 31.93
CA LYS A 249 -9.55 0.34 33.06
C LYS A 249 -9.73 1.14 34.36
N ILE A 250 -8.98 2.23 34.53
CA ILE A 250 -9.07 3.12 35.71
C ILE A 250 -10.23 4.12 35.57
N SER A 251 -10.61 4.50 34.35
CA SER A 251 -11.68 5.47 34.09
C SER A 251 -13.11 4.95 34.24
N TRP A 252 -13.34 3.66 34.54
CA TRP A 252 -14.68 3.10 34.75
C TRP A 252 -14.84 2.61 36.20
N PRO A 253 -15.22 3.47 37.16
CA PRO A 253 -15.72 2.98 38.43
C PRO A 253 -17.09 2.29 38.20
N PRO A 254 -17.36 1.15 38.85
CA PRO A 254 -18.70 0.56 38.83
C PRO A 254 -19.68 1.56 39.44
N GLY A 255 -20.83 1.73 38.76
CA GLY A 255 -21.78 2.80 39.02
C GLY A 255 -22.19 2.94 40.48
N HIS A 256 -22.04 4.15 41.01
CA HIS A 256 -22.85 4.62 42.12
C HIS A 256 -23.90 5.57 41.55
N SER A 257 -25.13 5.10 41.59
CA SER A 257 -26.34 5.89 41.40
C SER A 257 -26.44 6.91 42.52
N GLU A 258 -26.14 8.17 42.26
CA GLU A 258 -26.54 9.26 43.15
C GLU A 258 -27.45 10.23 42.40
N GLN A 259 -28.57 10.51 43.06
CA GLN A 259 -29.75 11.18 42.58
C GLN A 259 -29.46 12.65 42.24
N CYS A 260 -29.91 13.09 41.07
CA CYS A 260 -29.87 14.49 40.67
C CYS A 260 -31.14 15.20 41.20
N PRO A 261 -31.05 16.21 42.10
CA PRO A 261 -32.22 16.95 42.51
C PRO A 261 -32.67 17.89 41.38
N MET A 262 -33.95 17.78 41.00
CA MET A 262 -34.61 18.73 40.11
C MET A 262 -34.61 20.13 40.74
N ILE A 263 -34.06 21.12 40.04
CA ILE A 263 -34.28 22.54 40.33
C ILE A 263 -35.04 23.14 39.14
N THR A 264 -36.26 23.56 39.41
CA THR A 264 -37.19 24.27 38.51
C THR A 264 -36.77 25.73 38.30
N PRO A 265 -37.08 26.36 37.16
CA PRO A 265 -36.70 27.73 36.88
C PRO A 265 -37.77 28.72 37.35
N SER A 266 -37.43 29.65 38.26
CA SER A 266 -38.24 30.85 38.46
C SER A 266 -37.43 32.04 39.00
N ASN A 267 -37.36 33.06 38.14
CA ASN A 267 -37.48 34.50 38.40
C ASN A 267 -36.31 35.33 38.98
N CYS A 268 -36.17 36.49 38.30
CA CYS A 268 -35.84 37.83 38.78
C CYS A 268 -34.43 38.40 38.50
N ASP A 269 -34.42 39.26 37.47
CA ASP A 269 -34.02 40.67 37.54
C ASP A 269 -32.53 41.07 37.42
N THR A 270 -32.19 41.60 36.23
CA THR A 270 -31.08 42.53 35.93
C THR A 270 -31.41 43.95 36.46
N PRO A 271 -30.46 44.86 36.80
CA PRO A 271 -29.61 45.49 35.77
C PRO A 271 -28.18 45.96 36.16
N VAL A 272 -27.35 45.97 35.12
CA VAL A 272 -26.27 46.90 34.73
C VAL A 272 -26.15 48.21 35.53
N VAL A 273 -24.94 48.55 36.03
CA VAL A 273 -24.36 49.91 36.05
C VAL A 273 -22.81 49.89 36.14
N GLN A 274 -22.17 50.33 35.04
CA GLN A 274 -21.03 51.25 34.86
C GLN A 274 -19.73 51.19 35.72
N ASN A 275 -18.54 51.64 35.27
CA ASN A 275 -17.90 51.99 33.98
C ASN A 275 -16.51 52.61 34.32
N ARG A 276 -15.62 52.71 33.31
CA ARG A 276 -14.39 53.54 33.19
C ARG A 276 -13.10 52.98 33.86
N SER A 277 -11.90 53.06 33.25
CA SER A 277 -11.36 54.05 32.30
C SER A 277 -10.00 53.63 31.67
N TRP A 278 -9.82 53.96 30.37
CA TRP A 278 -8.63 54.51 29.67
C TRP A 278 -7.28 53.74 29.69
N VAL A 279 -6.77 53.16 28.58
CA VAL A 279 -6.14 53.71 27.33
C VAL A 279 -4.61 53.92 27.45
N GLU A 280 -3.86 53.17 26.61
CA GLU A 280 -2.56 53.47 25.93
C GLU A 280 -1.30 53.80 26.79
N THR A 281 -0.03 53.62 26.40
CA THR A 281 0.71 53.20 25.19
C THR A 281 2.19 52.90 25.55
N ASN A 282 2.84 52.11 24.68
CA ASN A 282 4.28 51.96 24.37
C ASN A 282 5.35 52.94 24.93
N LYS A 283 6.50 52.38 25.36
CA LYS A 283 7.89 52.57 24.82
C LYS A 283 8.94 52.05 25.84
N GLN A 284 9.78 51.07 25.51
CA GLN A 284 11.12 51.16 24.87
C GLN A 284 12.29 51.47 25.82
N LYS A 285 13.35 50.63 25.71
CA LYS A 285 14.80 50.89 25.89
C LYS A 285 15.56 50.41 27.16
N HIS A 286 16.63 49.68 26.84
CA HIS A 286 17.98 49.58 27.43
C HIS A 286 18.20 49.03 28.85
N GLY A 287 18.84 47.85 28.89
CA GLY A 287 20.24 47.68 29.30
C GLY A 287 20.62 47.99 30.75
N CYS A 288 20.97 46.93 31.48
CA CYS A 288 22.13 46.84 32.36
C CYS A 288 22.66 45.40 32.29
#